data_AF-A0A412VSG7-F1
#
_entry.id   AF-A0A412VSG7-F1
#
_cell.length_a   1.000
_cell.length_b   1.000
_cell.length_c   1.000
_cell.angle_alpha   90.00
_cell.angle_beta   90.00
_cell.angle_gamma   90.00
#
_symmetry.space_group_name_H-M   'P 1'
#
loop_
_entity.id
_entity.type
_entity.pdbx_description
1 polymer ?
#
loop_
_entity_poly.entity_id
_entity_poly.type
_entity_poly.pdbx_seq_one_letter_code
_entity_poly.pdbx_strand_id
1 'polypeptide(L)' 'MFVLSPQAFGVNSIALGDNSKAYGDNSKGYGDNSKGYGDRIHPYKKV' A
#
# COMPACT_ATOMS: atom_id res chain seq x y z
N MET A 1 9.37 -13.91 16.95
CA MET A 1 8.24 -13.39 16.16
C MET A 1 8.82 -12.32 15.25
N PHE A 2 8.72 -12.46 13.92
CA PHE A 2 9.15 -11.42 12.98
C PHE A 2 7.96 -10.50 12.70
N VAL A 3 8.10 -9.21 12.98
CA VAL A 3 7.13 -8.18 12.60
C VAL A 3 7.63 -7.51 11.33
N LEU A 4 6.77 -7.43 10.32
CA LEU A 4 7.02 -6.75 9.06
C LEU A 4 6.40 -5.35 9.11
N SER A 5 7.19 -4.32 8.85
CA SER A 5 6.67 -2.95 8.87
C SER A 5 5.63 -2.70 7.77
N PRO A 6 4.59 -1.88 8.05
CA PRO A 6 3.66 -1.41 7.02
C PRO A 6 4.40 -0.63 5.92
N GLN A 7 3.93 -0.75 4.67
CA GLN A 7 4.56 -0.12 3.50
C GLN A 7 3.54 0.66 2.66
N ALA A 8 3.83 1.92 2.39
CA ALA A 8 2.97 2.82 1.63
C ALA A 8 3.74 3.35 0.41
N PHE A 9 3.22 3.13 -0.80
CA PHE A 9 3.94 3.40 -2.06
C PHE A 9 3.40 4.60 -2.84
N GLY A 10 2.20 5.09 -2.52
CA GLY A 10 1.56 6.21 -3.23
C GLY A 10 1.60 7.54 -2.47
N VAL A 11 1.36 8.64 -3.19
CA VAL A 11 1.15 9.94 -2.56
C VAL A 11 -0.14 9.90 -1.74
N ASN A 12 -0.11 10.44 -0.52
CA ASN A 12 -1.26 10.42 0.39
C ASN A 12 -1.80 8.99 0.68
N SER A 13 -0.92 7.98 0.63
CA SER A 13 -1.28 6.61 0.97
C SER A 13 -1.04 6.31 2.46
N ILE A 14 -1.83 5.38 3.00
CA ILE A 14 -1.78 4.96 4.41
C ILE A 14 -1.71 3.44 4.47
N ALA A 15 -0.67 2.92 5.13
CA ALA A 15 -0.53 1.51 5.49
C ALA A 15 -0.45 1.38 7.02
N LEU A 16 -1.33 0.57 7.60
CA LEU A 16 -1.49 0.41 9.04
C LEU A 16 -1.80 -1.05 9.34
N GLY A 17 -0.87 -1.73 10.03
CA GLY A 17 -0.93 -3.16 10.34
C GLY A 17 0.37 -3.88 9.96
N ASP A 18 0.65 -4.99 10.63
CA ASP A 18 1.81 -5.84 10.36
C ASP A 18 1.74 -6.37 8.92
N ASN A 19 2.82 -6.23 8.15
CA ASN A 19 2.89 -6.61 6.74
C ASN A 19 1.81 -5.96 5.83
N SER A 20 1.19 -4.86 6.25
CA SER A 20 0.20 -4.16 5.42
C SER A 20 0.85 -3.38 4.28
N LYS A 21 0.15 -3.26 3.15
CA LYS A 21 0.66 -2.61 1.94
C LYS A 21 -0.39 -1.69 1.32
N ALA A 22 -0.01 -0.46 0.99
CA ALA A 22 -0.88 0.51 0.31
C ALA A 22 -0.26 0.93 -1.03
N TYR A 23 -0.90 0.54 -2.13
CA TYR A 23 -0.44 0.73 -3.50
C TYR A 23 -1.23 1.82 -4.22
N GLY A 24 -0.52 2.78 -4.80
CA GLY A 24 -1.11 3.89 -5.55
C GLY A 24 -1.56 5.06 -4.68
N ASP A 25 -1.77 6.21 -5.31
CA ASP A 25 -2.15 7.44 -4.62
C ASP A 25 -3.49 7.30 -3.90
N ASN A 26 -3.64 7.93 -2.74
CA ASN A 26 -4.83 7.88 -1.87
C ASN A 26 -5.23 6.47 -1.37
N SER A 27 -4.36 5.46 -1.52
CA SER A 27 -4.64 4.08 -1.09
C SER A 27 -4.60 3.91 0.42
N LYS A 28 -5.41 2.98 0.93
CA LYS A 28 -5.53 2.66 2.36
C LYS A 28 -5.45 1.15 2.59
N GLY A 29 -4.36 0.68 3.19
CA GLY A 29 -4.17 -0.71 3.60
C GLY A 29 -4.25 -0.84 5.11
N TYR A 30 -5.44 -1.10 5.65
CA TYR A 30 -5.69 -1.25 7.09
C TYR A 30 -5.77 -2.72 7.50
N GLY A 31 -5.12 -3.09 8.60
CA GLY A 31 -5.10 -4.43 9.16
C GLY A 31 -3.87 -5.23 8.77
N ASP A 32 -3.60 -6.28 9.53
CA ASP A 32 -2.44 -7.14 9.31
C ASP A 32 -2.58 -7.90 7.98
N ASN A 33 -1.51 -7.91 7.18
CA ASN A 33 -1.44 -8.52 5.84
C ASN A 33 -2.40 -7.92 4.80
N SER A 34 -2.99 -6.75 5.08
CA SER A 34 -3.93 -6.09 4.17
C SER A 34 -3.25 -5.43 2.97
N LYS A 35 -4.01 -5.32 1.88
CA LYS A 35 -3.58 -4.61 0.66
C LYS A 35 -4.61 -3.55 0.28
N GLY A 36 -4.18 -2.29 0.28
CA GLY A 36 -4.93 -1.15 -0.24
C GLY A 36 -4.49 -0.81 -1.66
N TYR A 37 -5.43 -0.39 -2.49
CA TYR A 37 -5.22 -0.09 -3.91
C TYR A 37 -5.92 1.26 -4.19
N GLY A 38 -5.19 2.23 -4.77
CA GLY A 38 -5.66 3.60 -5.06
C GLY A 38 -5.58 4.00 -6.53
N ASP A 39 -5.70 5.30 -6.83
CA ASP A 39 -5.94 5.77 -8.21
C ASP A 39 -4.73 5.56 -9.13
N ARG A 40 -3.52 5.60 -8.58
CA ARG A 40 -2.27 5.48 -9.34
C ARG A 40 -1.60 4.12 -9.16
N ILE A 41 -2.37 3.03 -9.18
CA ILE A 41 -1.81 1.68 -9.41
C ILE A 41 -1.65 1.49 -10.93
N HIS A 42 -1.09 2.47 -11.63
CA HIS A 42 -0.81 2.30 -13.04
C HIS A 42 0.53 1.55 -13.12
N PRO A 43 0.57 0.28 -13.57
CA PRO A 43 1.81 -0.25 -14.10
C PRO A 43 2.14 0.70 -15.25
N TYR A 44 3.26 1.41 -15.12
CA TYR A 44 3.80 2.30 -16.13
C TYR A 44 3.41 1.77 -17.51
N LYS A 45 2.52 2.48 -18.20
CA LYS A 45 2.13 2.16 -19.58
C LYS A 45 3.43 2.23 -20.36
N LYS A 46 4.01 1.06 -20.63
CA LYS A 46 5.22 0.91 -21.42
C LYS A 46 4.84 1.41 -22.82
N VAL A 47 5.23 2.64 -23.12
CA VAL A 47 5.28 3.15 -24.49
C VAL A 47 6.33 2.36 -25.27
#